data_AF-A0A2V2YEA6-F1
#
_entry.id   AF-A0A2V2YEA6-F1
#
_cell.length_a   1.000
_cell.length_b   1.000
_cell.length_c   1.000
_cell.angle_alpha   90.00
_cell.angle_beta   90.00
_cell.angle_gamma   90.00
#
_symmetry.space_group_name_H-M   'P 1'
#
loop_
_entity.id
_entity.type
_entity.pdbx_description
1 polymer ?
#
loop_
_entity_poly.entity_id
_entity_poly.type
_entity_poly.pdbx_seq_one_letter_code
_entity_poly.pdbx_strand_id
1 'polypeptide(L)'
;MASAQDTTGMIGIRSDLNAKGIDNSRIGYSNGYVTIDGQNFIKPTTVSGGVSYADPTAYNNTYNTYNTYTSNQATKTAQDNYLSALNNTTTNPYDQQVSDTLASYYDKLTNQTPYDVYNSDEYAAYQAQADRAAQKSTRAAQESMGASGFGRSTNLADRAQSIQNDENEYMQLQVVPQLQAAYDSKQQQQLAALGTYLDALTGQQGLYDTRTQEGINNLYNAVNYLSGRSDQAYQTQYQAERDKVTDTQQQELLEIQQAALTGMYKGKQTTAAQQQAFENAWTESVQMGKVSDSLANLTGIPAGTLLESTRQFNANLAEQQASRAQTASIAAADRAQRASDNAADRALQERLAANKESDQNAASTGLTAAERQQEGSALLSALRAGELTPAQAWQQIQDDLSLGLYSAEDAKYLQGIVQQIAPSTQAPAATQDQIAASGAKSDKEVEAEAKAKGYPTLDYLSWYKSANGRLGGVDFQTWQSLYGPRLTQG
;
A
#
# COMPACT_ATOMS: atom_id res chain seq x y z
N MET A 1 -78.64 -12.21 -1.15
CA MET A 1 -77.85 -13.28 -1.78
C MET A 1 -76.82 -12.60 -2.67
N ALA A 2 -75.54 -12.65 -2.31
CA ALA A 2 -74.48 -12.15 -3.19
C ALA A 2 -74.43 -13.07 -4.41
N SER A 3 -74.58 -12.52 -5.61
CA SER A 3 -74.41 -13.28 -6.85
C SER A 3 -73.02 -13.91 -6.84
N ALA A 4 -72.94 -15.24 -6.95
CA ALA A 4 -71.66 -15.91 -7.14
C ALA A 4 -71.00 -15.31 -8.38
N GLN A 5 -69.90 -14.58 -8.18
CA GLN A 5 -69.16 -14.04 -9.30
C GLN A 5 -68.51 -15.20 -10.05
N ASP A 6 -68.73 -15.24 -11.36
CA ASP A 6 -68.15 -16.25 -12.24
C ASP A 6 -66.63 -16.07 -12.28
N THR A 7 -65.90 -17.02 -11.70
CA THR A 7 -64.43 -17.05 -11.70
C THR A 7 -63.88 -17.87 -12.86
N THR A 8 -64.73 -18.34 -13.78
CA THR A 8 -64.32 -19.16 -14.93
C THR A 8 -63.36 -18.37 -15.81
N GLY A 9 -62.16 -18.91 -16.02
CA GLY A 9 -61.10 -18.28 -16.81
C GLY A 9 -60.19 -17.31 -16.05
N MET A 10 -60.39 -17.10 -14.74
CA MET A 10 -59.51 -16.25 -13.92
C MET A 10 -58.40 -17.06 -13.25
N ILE A 11 -57.25 -16.42 -12.98
CA ILE A 11 -56.12 -17.03 -12.28
C ILE A 11 -56.23 -16.76 -10.78
N GLY A 12 -56.19 -17.82 -9.97
CA GLY A 12 -56.03 -17.71 -8.53
C GLY A 12 -54.62 -17.25 -8.18
N ILE A 13 -54.46 -15.96 -7.85
CA ILE A 13 -53.16 -15.26 -7.77
C ILE A 13 -52.18 -16.01 -6.85
N ARG A 14 -52.59 -16.31 -5.60
CA ARG A 14 -51.74 -17.00 -4.62
C ARG A 14 -51.37 -18.42 -5.03
N SER A 15 -52.32 -19.17 -5.59
CA SER A 15 -52.08 -20.54 -6.07
C SER A 15 -51.04 -20.56 -7.19
N ASP A 16 -51.17 -19.64 -8.13
CA ASP A 16 -50.27 -19.57 -9.27
C ASP A 16 -48.88 -19.06 -8.87
N LEU A 17 -48.79 -18.05 -7.98
CA LEU A 17 -47.51 -17.60 -7.42
C LEU A 17 -46.78 -18.74 -6.67
N ASN A 18 -47.50 -19.53 -5.88
CA ASN A 18 -46.94 -20.71 -5.21
C ASN A 18 -46.46 -21.75 -6.22
N ALA A 19 -47.23 -22.00 -7.30
CA ALA A 19 -46.83 -22.91 -8.38
C ALA A 19 -45.59 -22.43 -9.13
N LYS A 20 -45.37 -21.11 -9.18
CA LYS A 20 -44.16 -20.48 -9.73
C LYS A 20 -43.00 -20.38 -8.73
N GLY A 21 -43.13 -20.99 -7.56
CA GLY A 21 -42.05 -21.14 -6.57
C GLY A 21 -41.93 -19.97 -5.58
N ILE A 22 -42.89 -19.05 -5.54
CA ILE A 22 -42.93 -18.01 -4.50
C ILE A 22 -43.53 -18.61 -3.24
N ASP A 23 -42.76 -18.59 -2.15
CA ASP A 23 -43.20 -19.12 -0.86
C ASP A 23 -44.43 -18.36 -0.34
N ASN A 24 -45.38 -19.09 0.22
CA ASN A 24 -46.63 -18.56 0.74
C ASN A 24 -46.42 -17.51 1.85
N SER A 25 -45.31 -17.59 2.58
CA SER A 25 -44.88 -16.61 3.60
C SER A 25 -44.50 -15.24 3.03
N ARG A 26 -44.09 -15.17 1.76
CA ARG A 26 -43.75 -13.94 1.05
C ARG A 26 -44.97 -13.24 0.47
N ILE A 27 -46.08 -13.96 0.32
CA ILE A 27 -47.31 -13.43 -0.28
C ILE A 27 -48.18 -12.80 0.81
N GLY A 28 -48.40 -11.50 0.71
CA GLY A 28 -49.22 -10.72 1.64
C GLY A 28 -50.43 -10.05 0.98
N TYR A 29 -51.12 -9.24 1.77
CA TYR A 29 -52.20 -8.37 1.32
C TYR A 29 -52.04 -6.99 1.94
N SER A 30 -52.07 -5.93 1.13
CA SER A 30 -51.96 -4.55 1.61
C SER A 30 -52.73 -3.61 0.69
N ASN A 31 -53.57 -2.72 1.26
CA ASN A 31 -54.33 -1.71 0.53
C ASN A 31 -55.12 -2.24 -0.67
N GLY A 32 -55.65 -3.47 -0.55
CA GLY A 32 -56.40 -4.15 -1.61
C GLY A 32 -55.54 -4.77 -2.72
N TYR A 33 -54.21 -4.76 -2.59
CA TYR A 33 -53.28 -5.48 -3.47
C TYR A 33 -52.86 -6.80 -2.82
N VAL A 34 -52.62 -7.81 -3.66
CA VAL A 34 -51.73 -8.91 -3.29
C VAL A 34 -50.32 -8.34 -3.29
N THR A 35 -49.53 -8.64 -2.27
CA THR A 35 -48.13 -8.21 -2.16
C THR A 35 -47.19 -9.40 -2.22
N ILE A 36 -45.95 -9.19 -2.67
CA ILE A 36 -44.86 -10.15 -2.54
C ILE A 36 -43.71 -9.43 -1.83
N ASP A 37 -43.22 -9.99 -0.73
CA ASP A 37 -42.22 -9.37 0.16
C ASP A 37 -42.61 -7.96 0.62
N GLY A 38 -43.91 -7.74 0.84
CA GLY A 38 -44.45 -6.44 1.24
C GLY A 38 -44.61 -5.42 0.11
N GLN A 39 -44.16 -5.71 -1.12
CA GLN A 39 -44.37 -4.84 -2.28
C GLN A 39 -45.66 -5.17 -3.02
N ASN A 40 -46.39 -4.16 -3.48
CA ASN A 40 -47.62 -4.34 -4.24
C ASN A 40 -47.34 -5.09 -5.55
N PHE A 41 -47.96 -6.26 -5.70
CA PHE A 41 -47.88 -7.08 -6.89
C PHE A 41 -49.03 -6.75 -7.82
N ILE A 42 -50.24 -7.24 -7.55
CA ILE A 42 -51.43 -6.99 -8.39
C ILE A 42 -52.67 -6.73 -7.53
N LYS A 43 -53.57 -5.88 -8.01
CA LYS A 43 -54.90 -5.72 -7.43
C LYS A 43 -55.82 -6.84 -7.95
N PRO A 44 -56.46 -7.64 -7.09
CA PRO A 44 -57.40 -8.67 -7.53
C PRO A 44 -58.57 -8.04 -8.29
N THR A 45 -58.98 -8.68 -9.38
CA THR A 45 -60.20 -8.34 -10.12
C THR A 45 -61.44 -8.76 -9.33
N THR A 46 -61.36 -9.89 -8.62
CA THR A 46 -62.38 -10.33 -7.67
C THR A 46 -61.77 -11.14 -6.52
N VAL A 47 -62.50 -11.22 -5.41
CA VAL A 47 -62.18 -12.10 -4.28
C VAL A 47 -63.40 -12.98 -4.02
N SER A 48 -63.24 -14.30 -4.17
CA SER A 48 -64.31 -15.29 -3.97
C SER A 48 -63.81 -16.41 -3.07
N GLY A 49 -64.57 -16.74 -2.02
CA GLY A 49 -64.18 -17.77 -1.06
C GLY A 49 -62.85 -17.51 -0.34
N GLY A 50 -62.43 -16.25 -0.19
CA GLY A 50 -61.12 -15.88 0.38
C GLY A 50 -59.94 -16.03 -0.58
N VAL A 51 -60.16 -16.46 -1.82
CA VAL A 51 -59.14 -16.54 -2.86
C VAL A 51 -59.23 -15.30 -3.75
N SER A 52 -58.08 -14.69 -4.02
CA SER A 52 -57.97 -13.54 -4.92
C SER A 52 -57.73 -14.00 -6.34
N TYR A 53 -58.53 -13.48 -7.27
CA TYR A 53 -58.47 -13.81 -8.68
C TYR A 53 -58.10 -12.58 -9.50
N ALA A 54 -57.30 -12.78 -10.54
CA ALA A 54 -56.97 -11.76 -11.53
C ALA A 54 -57.27 -12.27 -12.94
N ASP A 55 -57.54 -11.31 -13.83
CA ASP A 55 -57.50 -11.56 -15.27
C ASP A 55 -56.14 -12.18 -15.68
N PRO A 56 -56.12 -13.23 -16.52
CA PRO A 56 -54.89 -13.89 -16.94
C PRO A 56 -53.86 -12.96 -17.58
N THR A 57 -54.32 -12.00 -18.39
CA THR A 57 -53.45 -11.06 -19.10
C THR A 57 -52.81 -10.09 -18.12
N ALA A 58 -53.63 -9.49 -17.24
CA ALA A 58 -53.15 -8.60 -16.19
C ALA A 58 -52.14 -9.31 -15.28
N TYR A 59 -52.46 -10.53 -14.83
CA TYR A 59 -51.59 -11.33 -13.99
C TYR A 59 -50.25 -11.64 -14.65
N ASN A 60 -50.24 -12.11 -15.90
CA ASN A 60 -49.00 -12.46 -16.61
C ASN A 60 -48.11 -11.23 -16.84
N ASN A 61 -48.68 -10.08 -17.23
CA ASN A 61 -47.92 -8.84 -17.40
C ASN A 61 -47.27 -8.36 -16.10
N THR A 62 -48.05 -8.39 -15.01
CA THR A 62 -47.55 -8.02 -13.69
C THR A 62 -46.50 -9.01 -13.17
N TYR A 63 -46.70 -10.31 -13.39
CA TYR A 63 -45.73 -11.34 -13.05
C TYR A 63 -44.40 -11.15 -13.77
N ASN A 64 -44.43 -10.89 -15.09
CA ASN A 64 -43.23 -10.63 -15.87
C ASN A 64 -42.49 -9.39 -15.34
N THR A 65 -43.22 -8.32 -15.05
CA THR A 65 -42.65 -7.07 -14.51
C THR A 65 -42.02 -7.30 -13.13
N TYR A 66 -42.69 -8.06 -12.24
CA TYR A 66 -42.14 -8.44 -10.95
C TYR A 66 -40.85 -9.25 -11.09
N ASN A 67 -40.82 -10.23 -12.00
CA ASN A 67 -39.64 -11.08 -12.20
C ASN A 67 -38.43 -10.25 -12.70
N THR A 68 -38.65 -9.28 -13.58
CA THR A 68 -37.63 -8.32 -14.01
C THR A 68 -37.16 -7.43 -12.86
N TYR A 69 -38.08 -6.88 -12.06
CA TYR A 69 -37.74 -6.03 -10.92
C TYR A 69 -36.92 -6.76 -9.84
N THR A 70 -37.30 -8.01 -9.54
CA THR A 70 -36.62 -8.83 -8.53
C THR A 70 -35.18 -9.17 -8.96
N SER A 71 -34.99 -9.43 -10.26
CA SER A 71 -33.66 -9.64 -10.85
C SER A 71 -32.80 -8.38 -10.74
N ASN A 72 -33.36 -7.19 -11.02
CA ASN A 72 -32.66 -5.91 -10.92
C ASN A 72 -32.33 -5.52 -9.46
N GLN A 73 -33.16 -5.93 -8.49
CA GLN A 73 -32.90 -5.73 -7.06
C GLN A 73 -31.67 -6.51 -6.56
N ALA A 74 -31.47 -7.74 -7.03
CA ALA A 74 -30.29 -8.53 -6.69
C ALA A 74 -29.01 -7.89 -7.24
N THR A 75 -29.04 -7.39 -8.48
CA THR A 75 -27.94 -6.64 -9.09
C THR A 75 -27.65 -5.35 -8.33
N LYS A 76 -28.69 -4.59 -7.96
CA LYS A 76 -28.54 -3.36 -7.18
C LYS A 76 -27.92 -3.62 -5.79
N THR A 77 -28.37 -4.66 -5.09
CA THR A 77 -27.81 -5.04 -3.78
C THR A 77 -26.34 -5.44 -3.89
N ALA A 78 -25.96 -6.21 -4.93
CA ALA A 78 -24.58 -6.57 -5.17
C ALA A 78 -23.70 -5.34 -5.50
N GLN A 79 -24.24 -4.39 -6.27
CA GLN A 79 -23.59 -3.13 -6.59
C GLN A 79 -23.43 -2.22 -5.35
N ASP A 80 -24.46 -2.11 -4.52
CA ASP A 80 -24.41 -1.35 -3.25
C ASP A 80 -23.39 -1.96 -2.27
N ASN A 81 -23.29 -3.30 -2.22
CA ASN A 81 -22.25 -4.00 -1.46
C ASN A 81 -20.84 -3.73 -2.00
N TYR A 82 -20.68 -3.69 -3.33
CA TYR A 82 -19.41 -3.33 -3.97
C TYR A 82 -18.99 -1.88 -3.67
N LEU A 83 -19.91 -0.92 -3.81
CA LEU A 83 -19.64 0.48 -3.44
C LEU A 83 -19.33 0.63 -1.95
N SER A 84 -20.02 -0.12 -1.10
CA SER A 84 -19.75 -0.13 0.34
C SER A 84 -18.38 -0.74 0.68
N ALA A 85 -17.94 -1.78 -0.04
CA ALA A 85 -16.61 -2.35 0.10
C ALA A 85 -15.50 -1.40 -0.39
N LEU A 86 -15.77 -0.63 -1.45
CA LEU A 86 -14.87 0.43 -1.95
C LEU A 86 -14.74 1.60 -0.97
N ASN A 87 -15.84 1.98 -0.33
CA ASN A 87 -15.86 3.08 0.65
C ASN A 87 -15.39 2.63 2.05
N ASN A 88 -15.41 1.33 2.36
CA ASN A 88 -14.79 0.71 3.53
C ASN A 88 -13.48 0.02 3.18
N THR A 89 -12.63 0.64 2.36
CA THR A 89 -11.20 0.31 2.34
C THR A 89 -10.63 0.73 3.70
N THR A 90 -10.87 -0.13 4.70
CA THR A 90 -10.25 -0.09 6.02
C THR A 90 -8.76 0.12 5.82
N THR A 91 -8.26 1.26 6.28
CA THR A 91 -6.84 1.58 6.36
C THR A 91 -6.10 0.36 6.89
N ASN A 92 -5.07 -0.09 6.18
CA ASN A 92 -4.40 -1.33 6.51
C ASN A 92 -3.87 -1.22 7.95
N PRO A 93 -4.27 -2.14 8.86
CA PRO A 93 -3.94 -2.01 10.28
C PRO A 93 -2.42 -2.07 10.55
N TYR A 94 -1.64 -2.57 9.58
CA TYR A 94 -0.19 -2.59 9.63
C TYR A 94 0.45 -1.27 9.19
N ASP A 95 -0.26 -0.37 8.49
CA ASP A 95 0.28 0.93 8.07
C ASP A 95 0.77 1.75 9.26
N GLN A 96 -0.05 1.84 10.31
CA GLN A 96 0.31 2.56 11.52
C GLN A 96 1.49 1.90 12.23
N GLN A 97 1.50 0.56 12.30
CA GLN A 97 2.58 -0.19 12.95
C GLN A 97 3.92 -0.04 12.22
N VAL A 98 3.90 -0.08 10.89
CA VAL A 98 5.07 0.19 10.05
C VAL A 98 5.54 1.62 10.22
N SER A 99 4.62 2.59 10.23
CA SER A 99 4.97 4.00 10.43
C SER A 99 5.57 4.27 11.81
N ASP A 100 4.99 3.70 12.87
CA ASP A 100 5.50 3.85 14.24
C ASP A 100 6.87 3.19 14.41
N THR A 101 7.06 2.03 13.78
CA THR A 101 8.34 1.30 13.80
C THR A 101 9.43 2.07 13.02
N LEU A 102 9.09 2.61 11.85
CA LEU A 102 9.99 3.48 11.08
C LEU A 102 10.34 4.75 11.85
N ALA A 103 9.37 5.39 12.50
CA ALA A 103 9.61 6.55 13.35
C ALA A 103 10.57 6.20 14.50
N SER A 104 10.35 5.06 15.17
CA SER A 104 11.28 4.59 16.22
C SER A 104 12.67 4.25 15.69
N TYR A 105 12.78 3.73 14.46
CA TYR A 105 14.06 3.46 13.81
C TYR A 105 14.80 4.75 13.49
N TYR A 106 14.10 5.74 12.91
CA TYR A 106 14.65 7.06 12.61
C TYR A 106 15.08 7.80 13.88
N ASP A 107 14.25 7.83 14.93
CA ASP A 107 14.60 8.48 16.21
C ASP A 107 15.85 7.87 16.84
N LYS A 108 16.05 6.55 16.72
CA LYS A 108 17.26 5.88 17.21
C LYS A 108 18.49 6.19 16.35
N LEU A 109 18.30 6.49 15.07
CA LEU A 109 19.39 6.84 14.15
C LEU A 109 19.81 8.31 14.32
N THR A 110 18.84 9.21 14.48
CA THR A 110 19.06 10.67 14.57
C THR A 110 19.40 11.13 15.98
N ASN A 111 18.84 10.51 17.02
CA ASN A 111 19.08 10.85 18.42
C ASN A 111 20.04 9.86 19.10
N GLN A 112 21.07 9.38 18.40
CA GLN A 112 22.17 8.69 19.06
C GLN A 112 22.86 9.66 20.01
N THR A 113 22.52 9.57 21.29
CA THR A 113 23.25 10.28 22.33
C THR A 113 24.66 9.69 22.38
N PRO A 114 25.71 10.53 22.39
CA PRO A 114 27.07 10.07 22.59
C PRO A 114 27.11 9.21 23.85
N TYR A 115 27.55 7.95 23.72
CA TYR A 115 27.70 7.08 24.88
C TYR A 115 28.84 7.61 25.75
N ASP A 116 28.48 8.15 26.90
CA ASP A 116 29.45 8.60 27.88
C ASP A 116 29.90 7.41 28.73
N VAL A 117 30.98 6.78 28.28
CA VAL A 117 31.57 5.59 28.93
C VAL A 117 31.85 5.87 30.41
N TYR A 118 32.28 7.08 30.78
CA TYR A 118 32.73 7.40 32.14
C TYR A 118 31.57 7.47 33.15
N ASN A 119 30.35 7.70 32.67
CA ASN A 119 29.15 7.73 33.50
C ASN A 119 28.35 6.41 33.46
N SER A 120 28.87 5.36 32.80
CA SER A 120 28.23 4.05 32.75
C SER A 120 28.41 3.26 34.06
N ASP A 121 27.39 2.48 34.43
CA ASP A 121 27.45 1.57 35.59
C ASP A 121 28.56 0.53 35.41
N GLU A 122 28.79 0.08 34.17
CA GLU A 122 29.86 -0.83 33.82
C GLU A 122 31.24 -0.22 34.08
N TYR A 123 31.47 1.03 33.68
CA TYR A 123 32.73 1.73 33.97
C TYR A 123 32.94 1.91 35.48
N ALA A 124 31.91 2.30 36.22
CA ALA A 124 31.96 2.42 37.68
C ALA A 124 32.31 1.08 38.35
N ALA A 125 31.81 -0.04 37.82
CA ALA A 125 32.15 -1.38 38.30
C ALA A 125 33.62 -1.74 38.03
N TYR A 126 34.14 -1.46 36.83
CA TYR A 126 35.55 -1.67 36.50
C TYR A 126 36.48 -0.79 37.33
N GLN A 127 36.12 0.48 37.54
CA GLN A 127 36.86 1.40 38.39
C GLN A 127 36.94 0.88 39.84
N ALA A 128 35.81 0.44 40.40
CA ALA A 128 35.78 -0.15 41.74
C ALA A 128 36.62 -1.44 41.84
N GLN A 129 36.77 -2.19 40.74
CA GLN A 129 37.63 -3.37 40.68
C GLN A 129 39.11 -2.99 40.61
N ALA A 130 39.48 -2.02 39.76
CA ALA A 130 40.83 -1.49 39.65
C ALA A 130 41.31 -0.90 40.99
N ASP A 131 40.47 -0.14 41.70
CA ASP A 131 40.79 0.41 43.02
C ASP A 131 41.10 -0.69 44.05
N ARG A 132 40.33 -1.78 44.04
CA ARG A 132 40.59 -2.93 44.93
C ARG A 132 41.91 -3.63 44.58
N ALA A 133 42.23 -3.75 43.29
CA ALA A 133 43.48 -4.32 42.82
C ALA A 133 44.67 -3.46 43.22
N ALA A 134 44.59 -2.14 42.97
CA ALA A 134 45.58 -1.15 43.38
C ALA A 134 45.86 -1.23 44.89
N GLN A 135 44.81 -1.21 45.74
CA GLN A 135 44.95 -1.32 47.20
C GLN A 135 45.60 -2.63 47.65
N LYS A 136 45.35 -3.74 46.95
CA LYS A 136 45.98 -5.02 47.23
C LYS A 136 47.46 -4.99 46.85
N SER A 137 47.79 -4.43 45.70
CA SER A 137 49.17 -4.27 45.21
C SER A 137 49.99 -3.32 46.10
N THR A 138 49.40 -2.21 46.55
CA THR A 138 50.04 -1.31 47.51
C THR A 138 50.33 -2.02 48.83
N ARG A 139 49.37 -2.80 49.38
CA ARG A 139 49.60 -3.59 50.60
C ARG A 139 50.71 -4.61 50.42
N ALA A 140 50.71 -5.35 49.31
CA ALA A 140 51.78 -6.31 49.01
C ALA A 140 53.16 -5.63 48.86
N ALA A 141 53.21 -4.45 48.24
CA ALA A 141 54.43 -3.65 48.16
C ALA A 141 54.90 -3.17 49.55
N GLN A 142 53.98 -2.74 50.41
CA GLN A 142 54.27 -2.36 51.81
C GLN A 142 54.84 -3.54 52.61
N GLU A 143 54.24 -4.72 52.49
CA GLU A 143 54.72 -5.94 53.15
C GLU A 143 56.11 -6.35 52.65
N SER A 144 56.35 -6.27 51.33
CA SER A 144 57.65 -6.57 50.71
C SER A 144 58.76 -5.60 51.14
N MET A 145 58.44 -4.30 51.25
CA MET A 145 59.40 -3.28 51.68
C MET A 145 59.63 -3.27 53.19
N GLY A 146 58.60 -3.57 53.98
CA GLY A 146 58.73 -3.78 55.43
C GLY A 146 59.63 -4.96 55.78
N ALA A 147 59.53 -6.06 55.03
CA ALA A 147 60.36 -7.25 55.23
C ALA A 147 61.85 -7.05 54.86
N SER A 148 62.18 -6.07 54.01
CA SER A 148 63.56 -5.80 53.56
C SER A 148 64.30 -4.73 54.39
N GLY A 149 63.70 -4.19 55.45
CA GLY A 149 64.35 -3.27 56.39
C GLY A 149 64.64 -1.86 55.86
N PHE A 150 64.31 -1.58 54.59
CA PHE A 150 64.45 -0.27 53.95
C PHE A 150 63.15 0.55 54.08
N GLY A 151 62.81 0.93 55.31
CA GLY A 151 61.62 1.74 55.63
C GLY A 151 61.75 3.23 55.27
N ARG A 152 62.33 3.59 54.11
CA ARG A 152 62.35 4.98 53.66
C ARG A 152 61.05 5.29 52.93
N SER A 153 60.24 6.17 53.54
CA SER A 153 58.90 6.59 53.11
C SER A 153 58.81 7.06 51.66
N THR A 154 59.90 7.56 51.10
CA THR A 154 59.95 8.13 49.74
C THR A 154 59.70 7.08 48.65
N ASN A 155 60.37 5.92 48.72
CA ASN A 155 60.23 4.87 47.69
C ASN A 155 58.85 4.20 47.70
N LEU A 156 58.17 4.20 48.86
CA LEU A 156 56.82 3.65 48.98
C LEU A 156 55.78 4.57 48.35
N ALA A 157 55.93 5.89 48.53
CA ALA A 157 55.05 6.88 47.90
C ALA A 157 55.15 6.81 46.37
N ASP A 158 56.38 6.77 45.84
CA ASP A 158 56.62 6.69 44.38
C ASP A 158 56.03 5.41 43.79
N ARG A 159 56.19 4.27 44.48
CA ARG A 159 55.66 2.98 44.00
C ARG A 159 54.14 2.88 44.13
N ALA A 160 53.55 3.44 45.19
CA ALA A 160 52.09 3.50 45.33
C ALA A 160 51.47 4.39 44.23
N GLN A 161 52.11 5.50 43.90
CA GLN A 161 51.69 6.38 42.82
C GLN A 161 51.86 5.73 41.44
N SER A 162 52.95 4.98 41.22
CA SER A 162 53.12 4.16 40.01
C SER A 162 52.00 3.13 39.86
N ILE A 163 51.65 2.39 40.93
CA ILE A 163 50.55 1.40 40.89
C ILE A 163 49.21 2.07 40.55
N GLN A 164 48.92 3.24 41.11
CA GLN A 164 47.70 3.98 40.78
C GLN A 164 47.69 4.50 39.33
N ASN A 165 48.84 4.94 38.83
CA ASN A 165 48.98 5.40 37.45
C ASN A 165 48.83 4.22 36.46
N ASP A 166 49.44 3.07 36.74
CA ASP A 166 49.36 1.86 35.91
C ASP A 166 47.92 1.34 35.81
N GLU A 167 47.16 1.35 36.91
CA GLU A 167 45.75 0.94 36.94
C GLU A 167 44.84 1.96 36.21
N ASN A 168 45.11 3.26 36.34
CA ASN A 168 44.42 4.30 35.57
C ASN A 168 44.73 4.19 34.06
N GLU A 169 45.98 3.89 33.71
CA GLU A 169 46.40 3.63 32.33
C GLU A 169 45.71 2.39 31.76
N TYR A 170 45.61 1.31 32.53
CA TYR A 170 44.84 0.11 32.17
C TYR A 170 43.36 0.42 31.89
N MET A 171 42.73 1.21 32.76
CA MET A 171 41.33 1.64 32.58
C MET A 171 41.13 2.44 31.28
N GLN A 172 42.04 3.36 30.95
CA GLN A 172 41.93 4.17 29.73
C GLN A 172 42.27 3.38 28.46
N LEU A 173 43.29 2.53 28.48
CA LEU A 173 43.80 1.86 27.28
C LEU A 173 43.06 0.56 26.95
N GLN A 174 42.51 -0.14 27.94
CA GLN A 174 41.87 -1.45 27.71
C GLN A 174 40.37 -1.43 27.99
N VAL A 175 39.95 -0.88 29.13
CA VAL A 175 38.55 -0.96 29.56
C VAL A 175 37.64 -0.03 28.76
N VAL A 176 38.02 1.24 28.61
CA VAL A 176 37.20 2.23 27.87
C VAL A 176 36.93 1.79 26.41
N PRO A 177 37.93 1.38 25.61
CA PRO A 177 37.68 0.91 24.25
C PRO A 177 36.82 -0.36 24.20
N GLN A 178 36.99 -1.28 25.16
CA GLN A 178 36.20 -2.51 25.22
C GLN A 178 34.73 -2.22 25.54
N LEU A 179 34.46 -1.29 26.48
CA LEU A 179 33.10 -0.85 26.80
C LEU A 179 32.44 -0.12 25.63
N GLN A 180 33.20 0.72 24.92
CA GLN A 180 32.71 1.39 23.71
C GLN A 180 32.33 0.37 22.63
N ALA A 181 33.21 -0.58 22.32
CA ALA A 181 32.95 -1.61 21.32
C ALA A 181 31.75 -2.51 21.69
N ALA A 182 31.59 -2.82 22.98
CA ALA A 182 30.45 -3.59 23.47
C ALA A 182 29.13 -2.81 23.33
N TYR A 183 29.15 -1.50 23.62
CA TYR A 183 28.01 -0.61 23.44
C TYR A 183 27.61 -0.50 21.96
N ASP A 184 28.58 -0.25 21.09
CA ASP A 184 28.36 -0.15 19.64
C ASP A 184 27.78 -1.46 19.08
N SER A 185 28.29 -2.61 19.52
CA SER A 185 27.75 -3.92 19.15
C SER A 185 26.30 -4.11 19.61
N LYS A 186 25.98 -3.72 20.84
CA LYS A 186 24.61 -3.79 21.38
C LYS A 186 23.65 -2.88 20.59
N GLN A 187 24.11 -1.69 20.19
CA GLN A 187 23.34 -0.78 19.37
C GLN A 187 23.09 -1.34 17.97
N GLN A 188 24.10 -1.92 17.33
CA GLN A 188 23.96 -2.61 16.04
C GLN A 188 22.98 -3.79 16.12
N GLN A 189 23.04 -4.59 17.18
CA GLN A 189 22.09 -5.69 17.41
C GLN A 189 20.65 -5.19 17.56
N GLN A 190 20.44 -4.06 18.27
CA GLN A 190 19.11 -3.46 18.40
C GLN A 190 18.57 -2.95 17.06
N LEU A 191 19.42 -2.33 16.24
CA LEU A 191 19.04 -1.87 14.90
C LEU A 191 18.72 -3.05 13.98
N ALA A 192 19.52 -4.12 14.01
CA ALA A 192 19.28 -5.34 13.24
C ALA A 192 17.97 -6.04 13.64
N ALA A 193 17.66 -6.09 14.94
CA ALA A 193 16.40 -6.62 15.44
C ALA A 193 15.20 -5.79 14.98
N LEU A 194 15.32 -4.45 15.01
CA LEU A 194 14.30 -3.54 14.47
C LEU A 194 14.11 -3.71 12.95
N GLY A 195 15.20 -3.86 12.20
CA GLY A 195 15.13 -4.12 10.76
C GLY A 195 14.39 -5.43 10.44
N THR A 196 14.71 -6.51 11.17
CA THR A 196 14.04 -7.81 11.01
C THR A 196 12.55 -7.74 11.34
N TYR A 197 12.19 -6.96 12.37
CA TYR A 197 10.80 -6.74 12.75
C TYR A 197 10.05 -5.89 11.71
N LEU A 198 10.70 -4.84 11.19
CA LEU A 198 10.16 -4.02 10.11
C LEU A 198 9.88 -4.88 8.87
N ASP A 199 10.84 -5.68 8.41
CA ASP A 199 10.68 -6.57 7.24
C ASP A 199 9.47 -7.52 7.40
N ALA A 200 9.26 -8.06 8.60
CA ALA A 200 8.11 -8.90 8.90
C ALA A 200 6.79 -8.13 8.83
N LEU A 201 6.75 -6.88 9.32
CA LEU A 201 5.58 -6.01 9.25
C LEU A 201 5.26 -5.59 7.81
N THR A 202 6.27 -5.20 7.02
CA THR A 202 6.09 -4.84 5.59
C THR A 202 5.58 -6.04 4.78
N GLY A 203 6.06 -7.24 5.09
CA GLY A 203 5.54 -8.47 4.49
C GLY A 203 4.06 -8.73 4.81
N GLN A 204 3.63 -8.47 6.05
CA GLN A 204 2.22 -8.59 6.44
C GLN A 204 1.34 -7.52 5.81
N GLN A 205 1.84 -6.28 5.70
CA GLN A 205 1.17 -5.18 5.02
C GLN A 205 0.83 -5.56 3.57
N GLY A 206 1.82 -6.05 2.80
CA GLY A 206 1.60 -6.45 1.41
C GLY A 206 0.62 -7.62 1.25
N LEU A 207 0.62 -8.59 2.18
CA LEU A 207 -0.36 -9.69 2.15
C LEU A 207 -1.79 -9.20 2.43
N TYR A 208 -1.97 -8.24 3.34
CA TYR A 208 -3.27 -7.67 3.63
C TYR A 208 -3.81 -6.85 2.46
N ASP A 209 -2.95 -6.04 1.82
CA ASP A 209 -3.31 -5.27 0.62
C ASP A 209 -3.72 -6.20 -0.53
N THR A 210 -2.95 -7.28 -0.75
CA THR A 210 -3.26 -8.30 -1.77
C THR A 210 -4.63 -8.94 -1.52
N ARG A 211 -4.91 -9.38 -0.28
CA ARG A 211 -6.22 -9.98 0.07
C ARG A 211 -7.37 -9.01 -0.12
N THR A 212 -7.16 -7.74 0.20
CA THR A 212 -8.17 -6.69 0.03
C THR A 212 -8.45 -6.47 -1.45
N GLN A 213 -7.42 -6.40 -2.29
CA GLN A 213 -7.56 -6.33 -3.75
C GLN A 213 -8.27 -7.57 -4.34
N GLU A 214 -7.90 -8.78 -3.91
CA GLU A 214 -8.56 -10.01 -4.36
C GLU A 214 -10.04 -10.02 -3.96
N GLY A 215 -10.38 -9.56 -2.75
CA GLY A 215 -11.77 -9.41 -2.30
C GLY A 215 -12.58 -8.47 -3.20
N ILE A 216 -11.99 -7.31 -3.56
CA ILE A 216 -12.60 -6.35 -4.48
C ILE A 216 -12.77 -6.96 -5.88
N ASN A 217 -11.77 -7.66 -6.40
CA ASN A 217 -11.82 -8.31 -7.71
C ASN A 217 -12.89 -9.42 -7.76
N ASN A 218 -13.01 -10.21 -6.69
CA ASN A 218 -14.05 -11.24 -6.58
C ASN A 218 -15.46 -10.62 -6.53
N LEU A 219 -15.64 -9.51 -5.81
CA LEU A 219 -16.90 -8.76 -5.81
C LEU A 219 -17.21 -8.18 -7.19
N TYR A 220 -16.23 -7.58 -7.87
CA TYR A 220 -16.38 -7.05 -9.22
C TYR A 220 -16.81 -8.13 -10.22
N ASN A 221 -16.17 -9.30 -10.17
CA ASN A 221 -16.53 -10.46 -10.99
C ASN A 221 -17.95 -10.96 -10.68
N ALA A 222 -18.36 -10.99 -9.41
CA ALA A 222 -19.72 -11.36 -9.02
C ALA A 222 -20.77 -10.37 -9.52
N VAL A 223 -20.50 -9.06 -9.44
CA VAL A 223 -21.40 -8.02 -10.00
C VAL A 223 -21.51 -8.15 -11.51
N ASN A 224 -20.40 -8.33 -12.23
CA ASN A 224 -20.41 -8.53 -13.68
C ASN A 224 -21.13 -9.81 -14.11
N TYR A 225 -20.98 -10.89 -13.33
CA TYR A 225 -21.71 -12.13 -13.59
C TYR A 225 -23.23 -11.95 -13.41
N LEU A 226 -23.64 -11.23 -12.36
CA LEU A 226 -25.05 -10.96 -12.09
C LEU A 226 -25.67 -10.00 -13.13
N SER A 227 -24.97 -8.94 -13.54
CA SER A 227 -25.44 -8.01 -14.57
C SER A 227 -25.50 -8.66 -15.96
N GLY A 228 -24.49 -9.45 -16.33
CA GLY A 228 -24.49 -10.18 -17.60
C GLY A 228 -25.65 -11.19 -17.71
N ARG A 229 -26.04 -11.81 -16.59
CA ARG A 229 -27.20 -12.71 -16.54
C ARG A 229 -28.54 -11.98 -16.65
N SER A 230 -28.69 -10.79 -16.09
CA SER A 230 -29.94 -10.03 -16.23
C SER A 230 -30.19 -9.61 -17.68
N ASP A 231 -29.13 -9.20 -18.39
CA ASP A 231 -29.22 -8.80 -19.79
C ASP A 231 -29.52 -9.99 -20.71
N GLN A 232 -28.89 -11.14 -20.46
CA GLN A 232 -29.19 -12.38 -21.17
C GLN A 232 -30.63 -12.86 -20.91
N ALA A 233 -31.08 -12.88 -19.66
CA ALA A 233 -32.44 -13.33 -19.33
C ALA A 233 -33.51 -12.45 -20.00
N TYR A 234 -33.30 -11.13 -20.02
CA TYR A 234 -34.20 -10.19 -20.70
C TYR A 234 -34.21 -10.41 -22.22
N GLN A 235 -33.04 -10.63 -22.84
CA GLN A 235 -32.97 -10.96 -24.27
C GLN A 235 -33.64 -12.30 -24.60
N THR A 236 -33.39 -13.35 -23.82
CA THR A 236 -33.97 -14.68 -24.06
C THR A 236 -35.49 -14.65 -23.93
N GLN A 237 -36.03 -13.90 -22.96
CA GLN A 237 -37.48 -13.79 -22.80
C GLN A 237 -38.12 -13.00 -23.94
N TYR A 238 -37.48 -11.91 -24.39
CA TYR A 238 -37.94 -11.13 -25.55
C TYR A 238 -37.85 -11.93 -26.86
N GLN A 239 -36.80 -12.74 -27.02
CA GLN A 239 -36.68 -13.67 -28.14
C GLN A 239 -37.76 -14.74 -28.11
N ALA A 240 -38.02 -15.38 -26.96
CA ALA A 240 -39.06 -16.40 -26.82
C ALA A 240 -40.49 -15.88 -27.11
N GLU A 241 -40.80 -14.63 -26.76
CA GLU A 241 -42.08 -14.00 -27.14
C GLU A 241 -42.14 -13.67 -28.63
N ARG A 242 -41.03 -13.22 -29.22
CA ARG A 242 -40.93 -13.04 -30.68
C ARG A 242 -41.11 -14.37 -31.40
N ASP A 243 -40.48 -15.43 -30.92
CA ASP A 243 -40.49 -16.76 -31.53
C ASP A 243 -41.90 -17.37 -31.53
N LYS A 244 -42.72 -17.15 -30.49
CA LYS A 244 -44.14 -17.59 -30.50
C LYS A 244 -45.00 -16.96 -31.61
N VAL A 245 -44.81 -15.65 -31.87
CA VAL A 245 -45.49 -14.96 -32.98
C VAL A 245 -44.93 -15.45 -34.33
N THR A 246 -43.64 -15.80 -34.35
CA THR A 246 -42.91 -16.29 -35.50
C THR A 246 -43.33 -17.72 -35.89
N ASP A 247 -43.56 -18.62 -34.93
CA ASP A 247 -43.97 -20.02 -35.14
C ASP A 247 -45.35 -20.13 -35.80
N THR A 248 -46.30 -19.28 -35.40
CA THR A 248 -47.65 -19.27 -35.99
C THR A 248 -47.59 -18.80 -37.45
N GLN A 249 -46.78 -17.77 -37.73
CA GLN A 249 -46.55 -17.29 -39.10
C GLN A 249 -45.71 -18.27 -39.94
N GLN A 250 -44.79 -19.03 -39.32
CA GLN A 250 -44.01 -20.08 -39.98
C GLN A 250 -44.90 -21.26 -40.39
N GLN A 251 -45.82 -21.70 -39.53
CA GLN A 251 -46.77 -22.76 -39.89
C GLN A 251 -47.60 -22.36 -41.12
N GLU A 252 -48.09 -21.11 -41.18
CA GLU A 252 -48.76 -20.63 -42.38
C GLU A 252 -47.85 -20.61 -43.61
N LEU A 253 -46.59 -20.16 -43.51
CA LEU A 253 -45.63 -20.22 -44.63
C LEU A 253 -45.36 -21.65 -45.11
N LEU A 254 -45.30 -22.62 -44.20
CA LEU A 254 -45.11 -24.03 -44.55
C LEU A 254 -46.34 -24.61 -45.26
N GLU A 255 -47.55 -24.26 -44.81
CA GLU A 255 -48.80 -24.62 -45.47
C GLU A 255 -48.93 -23.98 -46.86
N ILE A 256 -48.40 -22.77 -47.04
CA ILE A 256 -48.34 -22.08 -48.34
C ILE A 256 -47.37 -22.79 -49.30
N GLN A 257 -46.20 -23.20 -48.80
CA GLN A 257 -45.25 -23.96 -49.59
C GLN A 257 -45.84 -25.32 -50.00
N GLN A 258 -46.54 -26.00 -49.08
CA GLN A 258 -47.30 -27.20 -49.41
C GLN A 258 -48.43 -26.92 -50.41
N ALA A 259 -49.11 -25.78 -50.33
CA ALA A 259 -50.14 -25.42 -51.28
C ALA A 259 -49.60 -25.24 -52.70
N ALA A 260 -48.43 -24.62 -52.85
CA ALA A 260 -47.75 -24.52 -54.15
C ALA A 260 -47.38 -25.91 -54.70
N LEU A 261 -46.84 -26.80 -53.86
CA LEU A 261 -46.36 -28.12 -54.27
C LEU A 261 -47.46 -29.16 -54.50
N THR A 262 -48.52 -29.13 -53.68
CA THR A 262 -49.54 -30.19 -53.61
C THR A 262 -50.91 -29.74 -54.10
N GLY A 263 -51.10 -28.44 -54.32
CA GLY A 263 -52.39 -27.87 -54.68
C GLY A 263 -53.39 -27.86 -53.52
N MET A 264 -52.96 -27.93 -52.26
CA MET A 264 -53.83 -27.84 -51.08
C MET A 264 -53.40 -26.72 -50.12
N TYR A 265 -54.30 -25.76 -49.85
CA TYR A 265 -54.10 -24.71 -48.86
C TYR A 265 -55.15 -24.80 -47.75
N LYS A 266 -54.72 -24.84 -46.47
CA LYS A 266 -55.60 -24.98 -45.30
C LYS A 266 -56.64 -26.11 -45.45
N GLY A 267 -56.21 -27.23 -46.03
CA GLY A 267 -57.05 -28.42 -46.26
C GLY A 267 -58.04 -28.33 -47.43
N LYS A 268 -57.95 -27.31 -48.30
CA LYS A 268 -58.81 -27.16 -49.49
C LYS A 268 -57.98 -27.24 -50.77
N GLN A 269 -58.50 -27.90 -51.81
CA GLN A 269 -57.88 -27.90 -53.14
C GLN A 269 -57.87 -26.49 -53.73
N THR A 270 -56.70 -26.06 -54.19
CA THR A 270 -56.52 -24.82 -54.94
C THR A 270 -56.78 -25.07 -56.42
N THR A 271 -57.37 -24.09 -57.11
CA THR A 271 -57.46 -24.11 -58.59
C THR A 271 -56.09 -23.95 -59.24
N ALA A 272 -55.91 -24.40 -60.49
CA ALA A 272 -54.64 -24.25 -61.22
C ALA A 272 -54.15 -22.78 -61.29
N ALA A 273 -55.08 -21.83 -61.48
CA ALA A 273 -54.75 -20.41 -61.48
C ALA A 273 -54.28 -19.90 -60.11
N GLN A 274 -54.87 -20.39 -59.02
CA GLN A 274 -54.43 -20.05 -57.66
C GLN A 274 -53.07 -20.67 -57.33
N GLN A 275 -52.83 -21.91 -57.76
CA GLN A 275 -51.54 -22.58 -57.56
C GLN A 275 -50.41 -21.82 -58.26
N GLN A 276 -50.63 -21.39 -59.50
CA GLN A 276 -49.65 -20.58 -60.23
C GLN A 276 -49.43 -19.20 -59.61
N ALA A 277 -50.49 -18.57 -59.06
CA ALA A 277 -50.36 -17.33 -58.32
C ALA A 277 -49.52 -17.50 -57.02
N PHE A 278 -49.70 -18.61 -56.30
CA PHE A 278 -48.90 -18.96 -55.15
C PHE A 278 -47.43 -19.21 -55.51
N GLU A 279 -47.14 -19.94 -56.60
CA GLU A 279 -45.76 -20.20 -57.05
C GLU A 279 -45.03 -18.89 -57.42
N ASN A 280 -45.69 -18.00 -58.15
CA ASN A 280 -45.12 -16.71 -58.55
C ASN A 280 -44.84 -15.82 -57.32
N ALA A 281 -45.82 -15.71 -56.41
CA ALA A 281 -45.70 -14.91 -55.19
C ALA A 281 -44.68 -15.47 -54.19
N TRP A 282 -44.56 -16.80 -54.10
CA TRP A 282 -43.54 -17.48 -53.29
C TRP A 282 -42.14 -17.24 -53.86
N THR A 283 -41.95 -17.39 -55.17
CA THR A 283 -40.65 -17.15 -55.83
C THR A 283 -40.19 -15.71 -55.64
N GLU A 284 -41.09 -14.75 -55.80
CA GLU A 284 -40.83 -13.33 -55.51
C GLU A 284 -40.39 -13.13 -54.05
N SER A 285 -41.12 -13.74 -53.10
CA SER A 285 -40.80 -13.62 -51.67
C SER A 285 -39.43 -14.21 -51.33
N VAL A 286 -39.05 -15.35 -51.94
CA VAL A 286 -37.73 -15.98 -51.76
C VAL A 286 -36.62 -15.09 -52.27
N GLN A 287 -36.78 -14.45 -53.43
CA GLN A 287 -35.79 -13.51 -53.96
C GLN A 287 -35.63 -12.27 -53.06
N MET A 288 -36.70 -11.80 -52.44
CA MET A 288 -36.66 -10.65 -51.55
C MET A 288 -36.21 -10.98 -50.12
N GLY A 289 -36.19 -12.27 -49.74
CA GLY A 289 -35.98 -12.72 -48.36
C GLY A 289 -37.10 -12.32 -47.38
N LYS A 290 -38.27 -11.93 -47.91
CA LYS A 290 -39.43 -11.46 -47.15
C LYS A 290 -40.71 -11.69 -47.93
N VAL A 291 -41.83 -11.81 -47.24
CA VAL A 291 -43.17 -11.92 -47.83
C VAL A 291 -43.43 -10.73 -48.75
N SER A 292 -43.67 -11.00 -50.04
CA SER A 292 -44.00 -9.98 -51.04
C SER A 292 -45.45 -9.51 -50.88
N ASP A 293 -45.80 -8.37 -51.48
CA ASP A 293 -47.18 -7.85 -51.45
C ASP A 293 -48.16 -8.83 -52.10
N SER A 294 -47.72 -9.52 -53.17
CA SER A 294 -48.46 -10.57 -53.86
C SER A 294 -48.79 -11.73 -52.92
N LEU A 295 -47.80 -12.18 -52.13
CA LEU A 295 -47.98 -13.28 -51.18
C LEU A 295 -48.83 -12.85 -49.98
N ALA A 296 -48.66 -11.60 -49.52
CA ALA A 296 -49.44 -11.03 -48.43
C ALA A 296 -50.94 -10.99 -48.76
N ASN A 297 -51.30 -10.52 -49.96
CA ASN A 297 -52.68 -10.45 -50.41
C ASN A 297 -53.34 -11.84 -50.54
N LEU A 298 -52.57 -12.87 -50.88
CA LEU A 298 -53.07 -14.26 -51.01
C LEU A 298 -53.24 -14.97 -49.66
N THR A 299 -52.46 -14.59 -48.66
CA THR A 299 -52.29 -15.39 -47.43
C THR A 299 -52.79 -14.70 -46.17
N GLY A 300 -52.88 -13.37 -46.19
CA GLY A 300 -53.15 -12.54 -45.03
C GLY A 300 -51.92 -12.27 -44.16
N ILE A 301 -50.75 -12.84 -44.49
CA ILE A 301 -49.50 -12.55 -43.78
C ILE A 301 -49.05 -11.13 -44.19
N PRO A 302 -48.71 -10.23 -43.24
CA PRO A 302 -48.27 -8.89 -43.59
C PRO A 302 -47.05 -8.88 -44.53
N ALA A 303 -47.13 -8.05 -45.58
CA ALA A 303 -46.00 -7.82 -46.48
C ALA A 303 -44.78 -7.31 -45.72
N GLY A 304 -43.59 -7.73 -46.14
CA GLY A 304 -42.32 -7.39 -45.49
C GLY A 304 -41.93 -8.28 -44.31
N THR A 305 -42.79 -9.24 -43.90
CA THR A 305 -42.41 -10.26 -42.91
C THR A 305 -41.22 -11.08 -43.44
N LEU A 306 -40.12 -11.17 -42.68
CA LEU A 306 -38.94 -11.91 -43.12
C LEU A 306 -39.23 -13.40 -43.28
N LEU A 307 -38.71 -14.00 -44.36
CA LEU A 307 -38.75 -15.45 -44.52
C LEU A 307 -37.84 -16.13 -43.51
N GLU A 308 -38.14 -17.40 -43.22
CA GLU A 308 -37.40 -18.14 -42.20
C GLU A 308 -35.92 -18.31 -42.53
N SER A 309 -35.59 -18.60 -43.78
CA SER A 309 -34.21 -18.66 -44.26
C SER A 309 -33.46 -17.34 -44.02
N THR A 310 -34.12 -16.20 -44.21
CA THR A 310 -33.54 -14.87 -44.00
C THR A 310 -33.43 -14.53 -42.51
N ARG A 311 -34.41 -14.95 -41.68
CA ARG A 311 -34.31 -14.81 -40.21
C ARG A 311 -33.14 -15.62 -39.65
N GLN A 312 -32.99 -16.88 -40.06
CA GLN A 312 -31.87 -17.73 -39.66
C GLN A 312 -30.53 -17.15 -40.10
N PHE A 313 -30.44 -16.66 -41.33
CA PHE A 313 -29.25 -15.97 -41.80
C PHE A 313 -28.90 -14.74 -40.94
N ASN A 314 -29.88 -13.89 -40.63
CA ASN A 314 -29.67 -12.71 -39.79
C ASN A 314 -29.32 -13.07 -38.34
N ALA A 315 -29.92 -14.12 -37.78
CA ALA A 315 -29.61 -14.63 -36.45
C ALA A 315 -28.15 -15.14 -36.39
N ASN A 316 -27.74 -15.96 -37.36
CA ASN A 316 -26.36 -16.44 -37.47
C ASN A 316 -25.36 -15.29 -37.65
N LEU A 317 -25.71 -14.26 -38.42
CA LEU A 317 -24.88 -13.08 -38.58
C LEU A 317 -24.74 -12.29 -37.27
N ALA A 318 -25.84 -12.10 -36.53
CA ALA A 318 -25.83 -11.42 -35.24
C ALA A 318 -25.02 -12.19 -34.19
N GLU A 319 -25.16 -13.52 -34.13
CA GLU A 319 -24.36 -14.39 -33.26
C GLU A 319 -22.87 -14.30 -33.62
N GLN A 320 -22.54 -14.31 -34.91
CA GLN A 320 -21.16 -14.16 -35.36
C GLN A 320 -20.58 -12.77 -35.01
N GLN A 321 -21.39 -11.70 -35.07
CA GLN A 321 -20.97 -10.36 -34.63
C GLN A 321 -20.78 -10.29 -33.11
N ALA A 322 -21.68 -10.88 -32.32
CA ALA A 322 -21.58 -10.93 -30.86
C ALA A 322 -20.32 -11.70 -30.41
N SER A 323 -20.05 -12.86 -31.04
CA SER A 323 -18.84 -13.64 -30.79
C SER A 323 -17.55 -12.86 -31.10
N ARG A 324 -17.53 -12.10 -32.20
CA ARG A 324 -16.40 -11.23 -32.54
C ARG A 324 -16.22 -10.10 -31.52
N ALA A 325 -17.30 -9.47 -31.06
CA ALA A 325 -17.25 -8.43 -30.04
C ALA A 325 -16.71 -8.96 -28.70
N GLN A 326 -17.14 -10.16 -28.28
CA GLN A 326 -16.64 -10.82 -27.08
C GLN A 326 -15.15 -11.18 -27.20
N THR A 327 -14.71 -11.67 -28.36
CA THR A 327 -13.29 -11.96 -28.59
C THR A 327 -12.44 -10.68 -28.54
N ALA A 328 -12.96 -9.57 -29.08
CA ALA A 328 -12.29 -8.28 -29.03
C ALA A 328 -12.19 -7.72 -27.61
N SER A 329 -13.22 -7.89 -26.77
CA SER A 329 -13.19 -7.43 -25.37
C SER A 329 -12.18 -8.22 -24.53
N ILE A 330 -12.10 -9.54 -24.71
CA ILE A 330 -11.09 -10.39 -24.06
C ILE A 330 -9.68 -9.95 -24.48
N ALA A 331 -9.46 -9.72 -25.77
CA ALA A 331 -8.15 -9.27 -26.27
C ALA A 331 -7.77 -7.87 -25.75
N ALA A 332 -8.74 -6.98 -25.53
CA ALA A 332 -8.49 -5.67 -24.95
C ALA A 332 -8.12 -5.76 -23.46
N ALA A 333 -8.81 -6.62 -22.70
CA ALA A 333 -8.50 -6.88 -21.30
C ALA A 333 -7.09 -7.48 -21.13
N ASP A 334 -6.71 -8.46 -21.97
CA ASP A 334 -5.37 -9.08 -21.92
C ASP A 334 -4.26 -8.04 -22.22
N ARG A 335 -4.49 -7.12 -23.16
CA ARG A 335 -3.54 -6.03 -23.44
C ARG A 335 -3.42 -5.06 -22.26
N ALA A 336 -4.52 -4.72 -21.60
CA ALA A 336 -4.51 -3.84 -20.44
C ALA A 336 -3.74 -4.48 -19.27
N GLN A 337 -3.93 -5.77 -19.03
CA GLN A 337 -3.21 -6.51 -18.00
C GLN A 337 -1.69 -6.51 -18.28
N ARG A 338 -1.28 -6.89 -19.49
CA ARG A 338 0.15 -6.87 -19.86
C ARG A 338 0.78 -5.49 -19.76
N ALA A 339 0.04 -4.43 -20.06
CA ALA A 339 0.52 -3.07 -19.90
C ALA A 339 0.74 -2.70 -18.42
N SER A 340 -0.16 -3.15 -17.53
CA SER A 340 -0.01 -3.00 -16.08
C SER A 340 1.21 -3.76 -15.56
N ASP A 341 1.37 -5.02 -15.96
CA ASP A 341 2.49 -5.86 -15.52
C ASP A 341 3.84 -5.26 -15.98
N ASN A 342 3.93 -4.82 -17.23
CA ASN A 342 5.11 -4.14 -17.76
C ASN A 342 5.45 -2.82 -17.03
N ALA A 343 4.43 -2.08 -16.57
CA ALA A 343 4.64 -0.86 -15.80
C ALA A 343 5.20 -1.17 -14.40
N ALA A 344 4.69 -2.21 -13.75
CA ALA A 344 5.19 -2.69 -12.46
C ALA A 344 6.65 -3.18 -12.56
N ASP A 345 6.97 -3.96 -13.60
CA ASP A 345 8.33 -4.44 -13.86
C ASP A 345 9.30 -3.28 -14.10
N ARG A 346 8.88 -2.26 -14.86
CA ARG A 346 9.71 -1.06 -15.08
C ARG A 346 9.97 -0.31 -13.78
N ALA A 347 8.94 -0.12 -12.94
CA ALA A 347 9.10 0.52 -11.63
C ALA A 347 10.05 -0.25 -10.70
N LEU A 348 10.03 -1.58 -10.74
CA LEU A 348 10.97 -2.42 -9.99
C LEU A 348 12.40 -2.25 -10.51
N GLN A 349 12.59 -2.24 -11.83
CA GLN A 349 13.91 -2.01 -12.44
C GLN A 349 14.47 -0.64 -12.10
N GLU A 350 13.65 0.41 -12.11
CA GLU A 350 14.03 1.77 -11.71
C GLU A 350 14.46 1.82 -10.24
N ARG A 351 13.74 1.14 -9.34
CA ARG A 351 14.14 1.02 -7.93
C ARG A 351 15.48 0.29 -7.74
N LEU A 352 15.68 -0.81 -8.46
CA LEU A 352 16.93 -1.56 -8.40
C LEU A 352 18.11 -0.76 -8.94
N ALA A 353 17.89 0.05 -9.99
CA ALA A 353 18.90 0.95 -10.52
C ALA A 353 19.26 2.07 -9.52
N ALA A 354 18.26 2.69 -8.90
CA ALA A 354 18.46 3.73 -7.89
C ALA A 354 19.25 3.22 -6.67
N ASN A 355 18.98 2.00 -6.21
CA ASN A 355 19.72 1.40 -5.11
C ASN A 355 21.20 1.16 -5.48
N LYS A 356 21.49 0.72 -6.71
CA LYS A 356 22.88 0.54 -7.17
C LYS A 356 23.65 1.86 -7.25
N GLU A 357 23.02 2.95 -7.68
CA GLU A 357 23.65 4.27 -7.69
C GLU A 357 23.91 4.79 -6.28
N SER A 358 23.01 4.53 -5.33
CA SER A 358 23.22 4.84 -3.92
C SER A 358 24.42 4.10 -3.32
N ASP A 359 24.53 2.79 -3.60
CA ASP A 359 25.64 1.97 -3.12
C ASP A 359 26.99 2.38 -3.75
N GLN A 360 26.99 2.82 -5.01
CA GLN A 360 28.19 3.32 -5.69
C GLN A 360 28.64 4.70 -5.20
N ASN A 361 27.70 5.60 -4.88
CA ASN A 361 28.02 6.92 -4.32
C ASN A 361 28.45 6.84 -2.85
N ALA A 362 27.94 5.87 -2.08
CA ALA A 362 28.43 5.61 -0.72
C ALA A 362 29.87 5.08 -0.70
N ALA A 363 30.34 4.44 -1.79
CA ALA A 363 31.68 3.89 -1.90
C ALA A 363 32.76 4.89 -2.37
N SER A 364 32.41 6.14 -2.72
CA SER A 364 33.35 7.06 -3.40
C SER A 364 33.95 8.18 -2.55
N THR A 365 33.74 8.20 -1.23
CA THR A 365 34.24 9.30 -0.35
C THR A 365 35.12 8.82 0.81
N GLY A 366 35.71 7.63 0.72
CA GLY A 366 36.63 7.13 1.75
C GLY A 366 37.74 6.25 1.19
N LEU A 367 38.83 6.14 1.94
CA LEU A 367 39.92 5.23 1.63
C LEU A 367 39.38 3.79 1.67
N THR A 368 39.75 2.98 0.68
CA THR A 368 39.55 1.54 0.78
C THR A 368 40.33 1.00 1.99
N ALA A 369 39.95 -0.17 2.51
CA ALA A 369 40.64 -0.77 3.66
C ALA A 369 42.17 -0.93 3.44
N ALA A 370 42.61 -1.17 2.20
CA ALA A 370 44.01 -1.27 1.83
C ALA A 370 44.71 0.10 1.86
N GLU A 371 44.08 1.14 1.29
CA GLU A 371 44.61 2.50 1.32
C GLU A 371 44.65 3.06 2.75
N ARG A 372 43.63 2.76 3.57
CA ARG A 372 43.59 3.14 4.99
C ARG A 372 44.75 2.53 5.78
N GLN A 373 45.10 1.26 5.50
CA GLN A 373 46.28 0.64 6.11
C GLN A 373 47.59 1.26 5.60
N GLN A 374 47.69 1.54 4.31
CA GLN A 374 48.87 2.16 3.71
C GLN A 374 49.11 3.57 4.28
N GLU A 375 48.10 4.44 4.27
CA GLU A 375 48.13 5.78 4.85
C GLU A 375 48.45 5.75 6.35
N GLY A 376 47.80 4.85 7.10
CA GLY A 376 48.09 4.68 8.52
C GLY A 376 49.54 4.26 8.80
N SER A 377 50.10 3.38 7.97
CA SER A 377 51.50 2.94 8.09
C SER A 377 52.50 4.05 7.72
N ALA A 378 52.19 4.85 6.70
CA ALA A 378 53.00 5.99 6.28
C ALA A 378 53.02 7.08 7.36
N LEU A 379 51.84 7.41 7.91
CA LEU A 379 51.68 8.35 9.01
C LEU A 379 52.45 7.91 10.26
N LEU A 380 52.33 6.64 10.65
CA LEU A 380 53.06 6.08 11.78
C LEU A 380 54.58 6.14 11.57
N SER A 381 55.05 5.85 10.35
CA SER A 381 56.46 5.92 10.00
C SER A 381 57.00 7.35 10.09
N ALA A 382 56.27 8.34 9.53
CA ALA A 382 56.66 9.74 9.56
C ALA A 382 56.70 10.31 10.99
N LEU A 383 55.71 9.94 11.83
CA LEU A 383 55.68 10.31 13.25
C LEU A 383 56.87 9.72 14.03
N ARG A 384 57.22 8.45 13.80
CA ARG A 384 58.35 7.79 14.47
C ARG A 384 59.70 8.32 13.98
N ALA A 385 59.80 8.70 12.71
CA ALA A 385 61.01 9.33 12.15
C ALA A 385 61.18 10.79 12.61
N GLY A 386 60.16 11.38 13.25
CA GLY A 386 60.16 12.80 13.63
C GLY A 386 60.03 13.75 12.44
N GLU A 387 59.64 13.24 11.26
CA GLU A 387 59.39 14.02 10.05
C GLU A 387 58.07 14.80 10.15
N LEU A 388 57.12 14.26 10.91
CA LEU A 388 55.85 14.89 11.22
C LEU A 388 55.70 14.97 12.75
N THR A 389 55.37 16.15 13.28
CA THR A 389 54.94 16.25 14.69
C THR A 389 53.49 15.79 14.84
N PRO A 390 53.07 15.31 16.02
CA PRO A 390 51.67 14.95 16.27
C PRO A 390 50.67 16.08 15.94
N ALA A 391 51.03 17.34 16.22
CA ALA A 391 50.19 18.49 15.89
C ALA A 391 50.05 18.70 14.37
N GLN A 392 51.15 18.54 13.61
CA GLN A 392 51.11 18.62 12.14
C GLN A 392 50.30 17.47 11.53
N ALA A 393 50.44 16.25 12.07
CA ALA A 393 49.64 15.09 11.69
C ALA A 393 48.14 15.34 11.88
N TRP A 394 47.75 15.86 13.05
CA TRP A 394 46.37 16.21 13.34
C TRP A 394 45.80 17.26 12.38
N GLN A 395 46.56 18.32 12.11
CA GLN A 395 46.13 19.37 11.19
C GLN A 395 45.98 18.83 9.77
N GLN A 396 46.93 18.02 9.29
CA GLN A 396 46.86 17.43 7.96
C GLN A 396 45.63 16.53 7.80
N ILE A 397 45.30 15.69 8.78
CA ILE A 397 44.10 14.85 8.73
C ILE A 397 42.82 15.70 8.69
N GLN A 398 42.78 16.82 9.42
CA GLN A 398 41.64 17.74 9.40
C GLN A 398 41.51 18.48 8.07
N ASP A 399 42.63 18.92 7.49
CA ASP A 399 42.66 19.56 6.18
C ASP A 399 42.16 18.58 5.10
N ASP A 400 42.64 17.34 5.11
CA ASP A 400 42.23 16.29 4.17
C ASP A 400 40.76 15.87 4.34
N LEU A 401 40.26 15.84 5.59
CA LEU A 401 38.84 15.65 5.88
C LEU A 401 37.99 16.82 5.32
N SER A 402 38.45 18.06 5.48
CA SER A 402 37.73 19.25 4.98
C SER A 402 37.70 19.33 3.45
N LEU A 403 38.72 18.77 2.79
CA LEU A 403 38.81 18.62 1.34
C LEU A 403 38.02 17.42 0.80
N GLY A 404 37.42 16.60 1.69
CA GLY A 404 36.68 15.39 1.32
C GLY A 404 37.56 14.26 0.81
N LEU A 405 38.88 14.31 1.07
CA LEU A 405 39.83 13.25 0.73
C LEU A 405 39.72 12.06 1.68
N TYR A 406 39.27 12.30 2.92
CA TYR A 406 38.99 11.29 3.92
C TYR A 406 37.51 11.30 4.30
N SER A 407 36.94 10.11 4.51
CA SER A 407 35.67 10.00 5.23
C SER A 407 35.89 10.35 6.71
N ALA A 408 34.81 10.65 7.44
CA ALA A 408 34.88 10.86 8.89
C ALA A 408 35.45 9.63 9.64
N GLU A 409 35.25 8.43 9.09
CA GLU A 409 35.75 7.17 9.65
C GLU A 409 37.25 6.97 9.37
N ASP A 410 37.72 7.35 8.18
CA ASP A 410 39.16 7.36 7.85
C ASP A 410 39.92 8.35 8.75
N ALA A 411 39.36 9.56 8.91
CA ALA A 411 39.95 10.59 9.76
C ALA A 411 40.06 10.12 11.22
N LYS A 412 39.00 9.49 11.76
CA LYS A 412 39.03 8.91 13.12
C LYS A 412 40.10 7.83 13.26
N TYR A 413 40.22 6.94 12.27
CA TYR A 413 41.24 5.89 12.29
C TYR A 413 42.67 6.48 12.32
N LEU A 414 42.97 7.43 11.43
CA LEU A 414 44.28 8.07 11.36
C LEU A 414 44.59 8.88 12.62
N GLN A 415 43.61 9.58 13.18
CA GLN A 415 43.74 10.31 14.44
C GLN A 415 44.06 9.39 15.63
N GLY A 416 43.47 8.19 15.67
CA GLY A 416 43.80 7.17 16.66
C GLY A 416 45.27 6.76 16.64
N ILE A 417 45.89 6.69 15.45
CA ILE A 417 47.32 6.40 15.29
C ILE A 417 48.17 7.55 15.87
N VAL A 418 47.79 8.80 15.63
CA VAL A 418 48.50 9.97 16.18
C VAL A 418 48.43 9.98 17.72
N GLN A 419 47.26 9.69 18.29
CA GLN A 419 47.06 9.63 19.75
C GLN A 419 47.89 8.53 20.42
N GLN A 420 48.07 7.38 19.77
CA GLN A 420 48.90 6.29 20.31
C GLN A 420 50.38 6.68 20.43
N ILE A 421 50.89 7.57 19.58
CA ILE A 421 52.29 8.05 19.65
C ILE A 421 52.44 9.20 20.65
N ALA A 422 51.43 10.06 20.80
CA ALA A 422 51.49 11.22 21.67
C ALA A 422 50.18 11.39 22.48
N PRO A 423 50.02 10.62 23.56
CA PRO A 423 48.77 10.59 24.34
C PRO A 423 48.46 11.89 25.09
N SER A 424 49.43 12.81 25.24
CA SER A 424 49.26 14.08 25.96
C SER A 424 49.00 15.30 25.08
N THR A 425 49.08 15.17 23.74
CA THR A 425 48.68 16.24 22.83
C THR A 425 47.16 16.22 22.65
N GLN A 426 46.44 17.00 23.48
CA GLN A 426 45.08 17.42 23.13
C GLN A 426 45.09 18.07 21.74
N ALA A 427 44.00 17.87 20.97
CA ALA A 427 43.81 18.57 19.70
C ALA A 427 44.14 20.06 19.89
N PRO A 428 44.96 20.69 19.03
CA PRO A 428 45.33 22.08 19.20
C PRO A 428 44.04 22.92 19.27
N ALA A 429 43.90 23.72 20.34
CA ALA A 429 42.79 24.66 20.45
C ALA A 429 42.76 25.52 19.18
N ALA A 430 41.60 25.62 18.54
CA ALA A 430 41.44 26.35 17.29
C ALA A 430 42.06 27.76 17.44
N THR A 431 42.97 28.11 16.52
CA THR A 431 43.63 29.41 16.59
C THR A 431 42.64 30.52 16.22
N GLN A 432 42.87 31.72 16.75
CA GLN A 432 41.99 32.87 16.54
C GLN A 432 41.81 33.23 15.04
N ASP A 433 42.80 32.87 14.21
CA ASP A 433 42.74 33.00 12.75
C ASP A 433 41.81 31.97 12.08
N GLN A 434 41.69 30.75 12.64
CA GLN A 434 40.74 29.72 12.17
C GLN A 434 39.28 30.12 12.48
N ILE A 435 39.04 30.79 13.61
CA ILE A 435 37.73 31.36 13.96
C ILE A 435 37.37 32.49 13.00
N ALA A 436 38.31 33.38 12.68
CA ALA A 436 38.09 34.49 11.75
C ALA A 436 37.77 34.02 10.31
N ALA A 437 38.38 32.94 9.84
CA ALA A 437 38.11 32.36 8.52
C ALA A 437 36.73 31.68 8.41
N SER A 438 36.17 31.20 9.52
CA SER A 438 34.86 30.54 9.57
C SER A 438 33.66 31.50 9.54
N GLY A 439 33.89 32.81 9.70
CA GLY A 439 32.83 33.81 9.85
C GLY A 439 32.11 33.76 11.21
N ALA A 440 32.57 32.93 12.15
CA ALA A 440 32.08 32.88 13.51
C ALA A 440 32.57 34.12 14.30
N LYS A 441 31.66 34.79 14.99
CA LYS A 441 31.99 35.93 15.88
C LYS A 441 32.48 35.40 17.22
N SER A 442 33.47 36.06 17.81
CA SER A 442 33.90 35.75 19.18
C SER A 442 32.81 36.09 20.19
N ASP A 443 32.79 35.41 21.34
CA ASP A 443 31.83 35.67 22.43
C ASP A 443 31.78 37.15 22.84
N LYS A 444 32.92 37.84 22.82
CA LYS A 444 33.02 39.29 23.10
C LYS A 444 32.31 40.16 22.07
N GLU A 445 32.32 39.77 20.79
CA GLU A 445 31.63 40.49 19.72
C GLU A 445 30.12 40.27 19.77
N VAL A 446 29.69 39.05 20.12
CA VAL A 446 28.28 38.72 20.36
C VAL A 446 27.75 39.49 21.58
N GLU A 447 28.53 39.57 22.66
CA GLU A 447 28.19 40.31 23.87
C GLU A 447 28.09 41.83 23.61
N ALA A 448 29.04 42.40 22.86
CA ALA A 448 29.02 43.81 22.49
C ALA A 448 27.81 44.18 21.59
N GLU A 449 27.43 43.30 20.65
CA GLU A 449 26.29 43.51 19.77
C GLU A 449 24.95 43.39 20.52
N ALA A 450 24.84 42.46 21.48
CA ALA A 450 23.68 42.31 22.34
C ALA A 450 23.47 43.56 23.22
N LYS A 451 24.56 44.08 23.81
CA LYS A 451 24.55 45.29 24.64
C LYS A 451 24.18 46.54 23.83
N ALA A 452 24.67 46.67 22.60
CA ALA A 452 24.31 47.76 21.70
C ALA A 452 22.83 47.78 21.31
N LYS A 453 22.17 46.61 21.32
CA LYS A 453 20.74 46.45 21.02
C LYS A 453 19.83 46.50 22.26
N GLY A 454 20.39 46.82 23.43
CA GLY A 454 19.65 46.96 24.68
C GLY A 454 19.25 45.63 25.34
N TYR A 455 19.81 44.51 24.88
CA TYR A 455 19.58 43.22 25.52
C TYR A 455 20.50 43.08 26.74
N PRO A 456 19.98 42.61 27.89
CA PRO A 456 20.81 42.33 29.05
C PRO A 456 21.80 41.20 28.68
N THR A 457 23.08 41.46 28.83
CA THR A 457 24.15 40.47 28.68
C THR A 457 24.01 39.45 29.80
N LEU A 458 23.52 38.25 29.47
CA LEU A 458 23.29 37.18 30.44
C LEU A 458 24.09 35.95 30.05
N ASP A 459 24.90 35.48 31.01
CA ASP A 459 25.60 34.20 31.00
C ASP A 459 24.58 33.05 30.80
N TYR A 460 24.95 32.06 29.98
CA TYR A 460 24.19 30.82 29.73
C TYR A 460 23.69 30.16 31.02
N LEU A 461 24.47 30.23 32.10
CA LEU A 461 24.08 29.71 33.43
C LEU A 461 22.86 30.39 34.06
N SER A 462 22.48 31.57 33.58
CA SER A 462 21.32 32.32 34.07
C SER A 462 19.99 31.67 33.65
N TRP A 463 19.97 30.96 32.51
CA TRP A 463 18.77 30.31 31.97
C TRP A 463 18.34 29.08 32.78
N TYR A 464 19.30 28.33 33.32
CA TYR A 464 19.03 27.18 34.20
C TYR A 464 18.36 27.56 35.53
N LYS A 465 18.40 28.84 35.92
CA LYS A 465 17.83 29.33 37.19
C LYS A 465 16.44 29.95 37.04
N SER A 466 15.91 30.09 35.82
CA SER A 466 14.55 30.59 35.61
C SER A 466 13.54 29.45 35.76
N ALA A 467 12.68 29.55 36.77
CA ALA A 467 11.66 28.54 37.10
C ALA A 467 10.61 28.33 35.99
N ASN A 468 10.59 29.19 34.96
CA ASN A 468 9.55 29.25 33.94
C ASN A 468 10.14 29.04 32.54
N GLY A 469 11.45 28.77 32.41
CA GLY A 469 12.13 28.65 31.12
C GLY A 469 12.05 29.92 30.27
N ARG A 470 11.89 31.09 30.90
CA ARG A 470 11.77 32.41 30.25
C ARG A 470 12.60 33.44 31.00
N LEU A 471 13.40 34.22 30.29
CA LEU A 471 14.18 35.34 30.83
C LEU A 471 14.01 36.54 29.91
N GLY A 472 13.60 37.68 30.47
CA GLY A 472 13.33 38.89 29.68
C GLY A 472 12.18 38.79 28.68
N GLY A 473 11.26 37.82 28.86
CA GLY A 473 10.08 37.63 28.00
C GLY A 473 10.30 36.75 26.76
N VAL A 474 11.52 36.28 26.54
CA VAL A 474 11.86 35.34 25.45
C VAL A 474 12.01 33.94 26.05
N ASP A 475 11.67 32.88 25.31
CA ASP A 475 11.92 31.49 25.69
C ASP A 475 13.23 30.95 25.09
N PHE A 476 13.73 29.85 25.64
CA PHE A 476 15.06 29.33 25.33
C PHE A 476 15.18 28.89 23.86
N GLN A 477 14.11 28.33 23.28
CA GLN A 477 14.08 27.93 21.87
C GLN A 477 14.18 29.15 20.94
N THR A 478 13.48 30.24 21.26
CA THR A 478 13.55 31.49 20.49
C THR A 478 14.94 32.11 20.59
N TRP A 479 15.55 32.11 21.79
CA TRP A 479 16.93 32.57 21.96
C TRP A 479 17.94 31.70 21.20
N GLN A 480 17.82 30.37 21.29
CA GLN A 480 18.67 29.41 20.57
C GLN A 480 18.50 29.52 19.05
N SER A 481 17.30 29.80 18.56
CA SER A 481 17.06 30.08 17.14
C SER A 481 17.75 31.37 16.67
N LEU A 482 17.76 32.41 17.51
CA LEU A 482 18.32 33.72 17.15
C LEU A 482 19.84 33.78 17.29
N TYR A 483 20.41 33.04 18.24
CA TYR A 483 21.82 33.17 18.63
C TYR A 483 22.59 31.83 18.69
N GLY A 484 21.90 30.69 18.75
CA GLY A 484 22.49 29.35 18.85
C GLY A 484 23.40 28.94 17.68
N PRO A 485 23.13 29.31 16.42
CA PRO A 485 24.06 29.05 15.31
C PRO A 485 25.37 29.83 15.42
N ARG A 486 25.50 30.78 16.37
CA ARG A 486 26.67 31.64 16.54
C ARG A 486 27.51 31.33 17.79
N LEU A 487 27.13 30.31 18.57
CA LEU A 487 27.78 29.93 19.83
C LEU A 487 28.39 28.52 19.78
N THR A 488 28.60 27.95 18.61
CA THR A 488 29.31 26.67 18.50
C THR A 488 30.81 26.89 18.36
N GLN A 489 31.47 26.91 19.52
CA GLN A 489 32.79 26.38 19.87
C GLN A 489 33.53 27.33 20.82
N GLY A 490 33.46 26.98 22.11
CA GLY A 490 34.46 27.31 23.12
C GLY A 490 35.09 26.01 23.61
#